data_AF-A0A8R1WA92-F1
#
_entry.id   AF-A0A8R1WA92-F1
#
_cell.length_a   1.000
_cell.length_b   1.000
_cell.length_c   1.000
_cell.angle_alpha   90.00
_cell.angle_beta   90.00
_cell.angle_gamma   90.00
#
_symmetry.space_group_name_H-M   'P 1'
#
loop_
_entity.id
_entity.type
_entity.pdbx_description
1 polymer ?
#
loop_
_entity_poly.entity_id
_entity_poly.type
_entity_poly.pdbx_seq_one_letter_code
_entity_poly.pdbx_strand_id
1 'polypeptide(L)'
;MIYNGHDKESRQEVCNDRFNFKCNCQPCIKNWPTFNLIPNHHSILKYILNPSMADIVSSECKKFMEFTKSVEPKDHCQHLNYLYSFIKLLYANVERPFALYEDCLEMIGNAHSISTYLISICE
;
A
#
# COMPACT_ATOMS: atom_id res chain seq x y z
N MET A 1 -2.80 6.88 6.24
CA MET A 1 -4.07 6.12 6.08
C MET A 1 -4.64 5.78 7.46
N ILE A 2 -5.97 5.76 7.65
CA ILE A 2 -6.65 5.40 8.93
C ILE A 2 -6.23 4.02 9.47
N TYR A 3 -5.73 3.15 8.59
CA TYR A 3 -5.27 1.80 8.93
C TYR A 3 -3.86 1.75 9.54
N ASN A 4 -3.13 2.86 9.55
CA ASN A 4 -1.78 2.92 10.09
C ASN A 4 -1.82 3.22 11.60
N GLY A 5 -1.35 2.29 12.41
CA GLY A 5 -1.13 2.52 13.86
C GLY A 5 -2.36 2.42 14.76
N HIS A 6 -3.57 2.28 14.20
CA HIS A 6 -4.81 2.13 14.97
C HIS A 6 -5.29 0.68 14.95
N ASP A 7 -5.65 0.14 16.12
CA ASP A 7 -6.35 -1.14 16.22
C ASP A 7 -7.76 -1.06 15.60
N LYS A 8 -8.45 -2.20 15.50
CA LYS A 8 -9.79 -2.26 14.92
C LYS A 8 -10.79 -1.34 15.59
N GLU A 9 -10.80 -1.25 16.93
CA GLU A 9 -11.78 -0.45 17.68
C GLU A 9 -11.55 1.03 17.40
N SER A 10 -10.29 1.48 17.50
CA SER A 10 -9.87 2.83 17.15
C SER A 10 -10.27 3.21 15.72
N ARG A 11 -10.13 2.29 14.75
CA ARG A 11 -10.57 2.55 13.36
C ARG A 11 -12.08 2.68 13.23
N GLN A 12 -12.85 1.84 13.94
CA GLN A 12 -14.32 1.90 13.91
C GLN A 12 -14.83 3.18 14.54
N GLU A 13 -14.23 3.61 15.64
CA GLU A 13 -14.55 4.86 16.32
C GLU A 13 -14.37 6.05 15.38
N VAL A 14 -13.20 6.16 14.72
CA VAL A 14 -12.96 7.22 13.73
C VAL A 14 -13.97 7.20 12.58
N CYS A 15 -14.28 6.01 12.04
CA CYS A 15 -15.27 5.88 10.97
C CYS A 15 -16.68 6.29 11.41
N ASN A 16 -17.08 5.90 12.62
CA ASN A 16 -18.38 6.23 13.17
C ASN A 16 -18.49 7.71 13.51
N ASP A 17 -17.51 8.27 14.20
CA ASP A 17 -17.58 9.63 14.72
C ASP A 17 -17.48 10.69 13.62
N ARG A 18 -16.66 10.45 12.59
CA ARG A 18 -16.42 11.43 11.53
C ARG A 18 -17.31 11.26 10.32
N PHE A 19 -17.75 10.03 10.05
CA PHE A 19 -18.41 9.68 8.81
C PHE A 19 -19.71 8.91 9.02
N ASN A 20 -20.11 8.66 10.28
CA ASN A 20 -21.36 8.00 10.66
C ASN A 20 -21.58 6.64 9.97
N PHE A 21 -20.52 5.85 9.81
CA PHE A 21 -20.62 4.50 9.26
C PHE A 21 -19.70 3.50 9.97
N LYS A 22 -20.09 2.22 9.90
CA LYS A 22 -19.30 1.09 10.37
C LYS A 22 -18.48 0.51 9.23
N CYS A 23 -17.16 0.42 9.40
CA CYS A 23 -16.27 -0.07 8.35
C CYS A 23 -16.27 -1.60 8.30
N ASN A 24 -16.75 -2.18 7.19
CA ASN A 24 -16.78 -3.63 6.98
C ASN A 24 -15.73 -4.09 5.95
N CYS A 25 -14.64 -3.34 5.77
CA CYS A 25 -13.56 -3.76 4.90
C CYS A 25 -12.82 -4.98 5.48
N GLN A 26 -12.13 -5.74 4.62
CA GLN A 26 -11.37 -6.93 5.03
C GLN A 26 -10.37 -6.64 6.18
N PRO A 27 -9.61 -5.52 6.20
CA PRO A 27 -8.79 -5.14 7.35
C PRO A 27 -9.55 -5.01 8.67
N CYS A 28 -10.75 -4.45 8.65
CA CYS A 28 -11.60 -4.30 9.85
C CYS A 28 -12.26 -5.61 10.28
N ILE A 29 -12.65 -6.46 9.32
CA ILE A 29 -13.21 -7.79 9.61
C ILE A 29 -12.14 -8.69 10.24
N LYS A 30 -10.97 -8.79 9.60
CA LYS A 30 -9.88 -9.70 9.99
C LYS A 30 -8.95 -9.14 11.07
N ASN A 31 -9.24 -7.95 11.60
CA ASN A 31 -8.38 -7.22 12.54
C ASN A 31 -6.91 -7.20 12.07
N TRP A 32 -6.68 -6.73 10.84
CA TRP A 32 -5.33 -6.72 10.29
C TRP A 32 -4.36 -5.95 11.22
N PRO A 33 -3.13 -6.46 11.37
CA PRO A 33 -2.11 -5.84 12.20
C PRO A 33 -1.85 -4.39 11.80
N THR A 34 -1.49 -3.56 12.77
CA THR A 34 -0.96 -2.22 12.52
C THR A 34 0.38 -2.33 11.79
N PHE A 35 0.74 -1.32 11.00
CA PHE A 35 1.91 -1.28 10.11
C PHE A 35 3.22 -1.84 10.71
N ASN A 36 3.41 -1.64 12.01
CA ASN A 36 4.59 -2.07 12.78
C ASN A 36 4.72 -3.60 12.94
N LEU A 37 3.69 -4.36 12.57
CA LEU A 37 3.64 -5.82 12.63
C LEU A 37 3.52 -6.44 11.23
N ILE A 38 3.57 -5.63 10.16
CA ILE A 38 3.52 -6.15 8.80
C ILE A 38 4.93 -6.66 8.43
N PRO A 39 5.05 -7.94 8.05
CA PRO A 39 6.33 -8.56 7.76
C PRO A 39 7.09 -7.83 6.65
N ASN A 40 8.30 -7.38 6.98
CA ASN A 40 9.25 -6.80 6.04
C ASN A 40 9.92 -7.94 5.24
N HIS A 41 10.41 -7.60 4.04
CA HIS A 41 11.07 -8.41 2.99
C HIS A 41 11.68 -9.79 3.36
N HIS A 42 12.28 -9.97 4.54
CA HIS A 42 12.93 -11.21 4.97
C HIS A 42 12.03 -12.47 4.97
N SER A 43 10.70 -12.30 4.90
CA SER A 43 9.75 -13.41 4.83
C SER A 43 8.90 -13.44 3.55
N ILE A 44 9.25 -12.70 2.47
CA ILE A 44 8.43 -12.63 1.23
C ILE A 44 7.98 -14.00 0.72
N LEU A 45 8.88 -14.99 0.74
CA LEU A 45 8.59 -16.37 0.31
C LEU A 45 7.42 -17.01 1.08
N LYS A 46 7.17 -16.61 2.33
CA LYS A 46 6.04 -17.12 3.13
C LYS A 46 4.70 -16.52 2.71
N TYR A 47 4.71 -15.37 2.06
CA TYR A 47 3.49 -14.64 1.65
C TYR A 47 3.15 -14.86 0.17
N ILE A 48 4.04 -15.48 -0.60
CA ILE A 48 3.78 -15.77 -2.01
C ILE A 48 2.76 -16.90 -2.11
N LEU A 49 1.61 -16.58 -2.71
CA LEU A 49 0.51 -17.51 -2.95
C LEU A 49 0.82 -18.49 -4.10
N ASN A 50 1.58 -18.03 -5.09
CA ASN A 50 1.95 -18.82 -6.25
C ASN A 50 3.48 -19.06 -6.30
N PRO A 51 3.95 -20.26 -5.94
CA PRO A 51 5.38 -20.59 -5.96
C PRO A 51 6.04 -20.36 -7.32
N SER A 52 5.32 -20.51 -8.44
CA SER A 52 5.89 -20.30 -9.78
C SER A 52 6.23 -18.83 -10.05
N MET A 53 5.64 -17.90 -9.30
CA MET A 53 5.88 -16.47 -9.42
C MET A 53 6.87 -15.95 -8.38
N ALA A 54 7.41 -16.83 -7.51
CA ALA A 54 8.20 -16.43 -6.36
C ALA A 54 9.44 -15.60 -6.73
N ASP A 55 10.16 -16.01 -7.76
CA ASP A 55 11.37 -15.31 -8.22
C ASP A 55 11.04 -13.95 -8.82
N ILE A 56 9.97 -13.88 -9.62
CA ILE A 56 9.49 -12.63 -10.25
C ILE A 56 9.04 -11.65 -9.16
N VAL A 57 8.17 -12.09 -8.25
CA VAL A 57 7.68 -11.26 -7.15
C VAL A 57 8.83 -10.79 -6.27
N SER A 58 9.77 -11.67 -5.92
CA SER A 58 10.92 -11.31 -5.09
C SER A 58 11.84 -10.31 -5.79
N SER A 59 12.09 -10.48 -7.09
CA SER A 59 12.88 -9.55 -7.90
C SER A 59 12.22 -8.17 -7.97
N GLU A 60 10.92 -8.11 -8.26
CA GLU A 60 10.18 -6.86 -8.34
C GLU A 60 10.05 -6.17 -6.98
N CYS A 61 9.89 -6.92 -5.88
CA CYS A 61 9.93 -6.35 -4.53
C CYS A 61 11.28 -5.65 -4.25
N LYS A 62 12.40 -6.26 -4.64
CA LYS A 62 13.74 -5.65 -4.48
C LYS A 62 13.87 -4.37 -5.31
N LYS A 63 13.48 -4.41 -6.58
CA LYS A 63 13.49 -3.23 -7.46
C LYS A 63 12.63 -2.10 -6.89
N PHE A 64 11.45 -2.42 -6.37
CA PHE A 64 10.57 -1.44 -5.75
C PHE A 64 11.21 -0.79 -4.51
N MET A 65 11.90 -1.57 -3.67
CA MET A 65 12.63 -1.02 -2.51
C MET A 65 13.82 -0.12 -2.88
N GLU A 66 14.46 -0.37 -4.02
CA GLU A 66 15.49 0.52 -4.55
C GLU A 66 14.85 1.79 -5.11
N PHE A 67 13.77 1.62 -5.86
CA PHE A 67 12.96 2.70 -6.42
C PHE A 67 12.49 3.69 -5.34
N THR A 68 11.93 3.20 -4.22
CA THR A 68 11.45 4.05 -3.11
C THR A 68 12.55 4.88 -2.45
N LYS A 69 13.81 4.46 -2.54
CA LYS A 69 14.97 5.22 -2.04
C LYS A 69 15.47 6.26 -3.04
N SER A 70 15.20 6.05 -4.33
CA SER A 70 15.73 6.87 -5.41
C SER A 70 14.78 7.95 -5.93
N VAL A 71 13.48 7.86 -5.62
CA VAL A 71 12.46 8.76 -6.17
C VAL A 71 11.87 9.62 -5.07
N GLU A 72 11.86 10.93 -5.30
CA GLU A 72 11.24 11.88 -4.38
C GLU A 72 9.71 11.89 -4.52
N PRO A 73 8.95 12.21 -3.45
CA PRO A 73 7.49 12.26 -3.48
C PRO A 73 6.88 13.07 -4.62
N LYS A 74 7.53 14.18 -5.00
CA LYS A 74 7.08 15.07 -6.09
C LYS A 74 7.09 14.40 -7.47
N ASP A 75 7.92 13.38 -7.66
CA ASP A 75 8.13 12.70 -8.93
C ASP A 75 7.29 11.42 -9.07
N HIS A 76 6.55 11.03 -8.03
CA HIS A 76 5.72 9.81 -8.05
C HIS A 76 4.72 9.78 -9.22
N CYS A 77 4.20 10.94 -9.64
CA CYS A 77 3.24 11.03 -10.76
C CYS A 77 3.82 10.52 -12.09
N GLN A 78 5.13 10.70 -12.31
CA GLN A 78 5.83 10.25 -13.52
C GLN A 78 5.95 8.71 -13.58
N HIS A 79 5.73 8.03 -12.46
CA HIS A 79 5.93 6.59 -12.31
C HIS A 79 4.63 5.81 -12.07
N LEU A 80 3.45 6.43 -12.25
CA LEU A 80 2.15 5.79 -12.02
C LEU A 80 1.99 4.44 -12.74
N ASN A 81 2.46 4.33 -13.99
CA ASN A 81 2.40 3.06 -14.74
C ASN A 81 3.17 1.93 -14.06
N TYR A 82 4.34 2.23 -13.50
CA TYR A 82 5.14 1.27 -12.76
C TYR A 82 4.43 0.91 -11.44
N LEU A 83 3.98 1.91 -10.68
CA LEU A 83 3.27 1.69 -9.41
C LEU A 83 2.01 0.82 -9.60
N TYR A 84 1.21 1.09 -10.63
CA TYR A 84 0.03 0.28 -10.94
C TYR A 84 0.36 -1.13 -11.40
N SER A 85 1.48 -1.32 -12.10
CA SER A 85 1.92 -2.66 -12.51
C SER A 85 2.38 -3.47 -11.31
N PHE A 86 3.14 -2.82 -10.41
CA PHE A 86 3.64 -3.44 -9.18
C PHE A 86 2.51 -3.84 -8.22
N ILE A 87 1.54 -2.94 -7.96
CA ILE A 87 0.42 -3.27 -7.06
C ILE A 87 -0.45 -4.42 -7.60
N LYS A 88 -0.63 -4.51 -8.93
CA LYS A 88 -1.33 -5.63 -9.57
C LYS A 88 -0.58 -6.95 -9.39
N LEU A 89 0.74 -6.94 -9.54
CA LEU A 89 1.59 -8.11 -9.33
C LEU A 89 1.43 -8.63 -7.89
N LEU A 90 1.51 -7.73 -6.90
CA LEU A 90 1.35 -8.08 -5.50
C LEU A 90 -0.07 -8.60 -5.20
N TYR A 91 -1.10 -7.91 -5.70
CA TYR A 91 -2.49 -8.30 -5.50
C TYR A 91 -2.79 -9.74 -5.96
N ALA A 92 -2.22 -10.15 -7.09
CA ALA A 92 -2.46 -11.46 -7.66
C ALA A 92 -1.62 -12.58 -7.02
N ASN A 93 -0.49 -12.27 -6.40
CA ASN A 93 0.51 -13.28 -6.02
C ASN A 93 0.94 -13.26 -4.55
N VAL A 94 0.54 -12.28 -3.76
CA VAL A 94 1.00 -12.10 -2.38
C VAL A 94 -0.18 -11.99 -1.42
N GLU A 95 -0.12 -12.77 -0.34
CA GLU A 95 -1.08 -12.69 0.75
C GLU A 95 -0.97 -11.35 1.48
N ARG A 96 -2.11 -10.77 1.84
CA ARG A 96 -2.18 -9.50 2.59
C ARG A 96 -2.49 -9.76 4.06
N PRO A 97 -1.91 -8.98 4.99
CA PRO A 97 -1.19 -7.72 4.77
C PRO A 97 0.27 -7.90 4.33
N PHE A 98 0.75 -6.97 3.49
CA PHE A 98 2.13 -6.98 2.98
C PHE A 98 2.65 -5.54 2.85
N ALA A 99 3.81 -5.23 3.44
CA ALA A 99 4.22 -3.84 3.66
C ALA A 99 4.38 -3.06 2.35
N LEU A 100 5.05 -3.67 1.36
CA LEU A 100 5.28 -3.03 0.06
C LEU A 100 3.98 -2.78 -0.72
N TYR A 101 2.90 -3.51 -0.42
CA TYR A 101 1.58 -3.23 -0.99
C TYR A 101 1.06 -1.89 -0.50
N GLU A 102 1.14 -1.65 0.82
CA GLU A 102 0.68 -0.41 1.44
C GLU A 102 1.58 0.77 1.06
N ASP A 103 2.90 0.57 1.04
CA ASP A 103 3.86 1.59 0.58
C ASP A 103 3.52 2.05 -0.85
N CYS A 104 3.24 1.10 -1.75
CA CYS A 104 2.87 1.41 -3.13
C CYS A 104 1.54 2.16 -3.23
N LEU A 105 0.54 1.78 -2.43
CA LEU A 105 -0.73 2.53 -2.37
C LEU A 105 -0.54 3.96 -1.87
N GLU A 106 0.31 4.18 -0.87
CA GLU A 106 0.64 5.51 -0.39
C GLU A 106 1.32 6.36 -1.48
N MET A 107 2.29 5.79 -2.21
CA MET A 107 2.94 6.49 -3.32
C MET A 107 1.94 6.85 -4.43
N ILE A 108 1.01 5.96 -4.78
CA ILE A 108 -0.07 6.24 -5.75
C ILE A 108 -0.97 7.38 -5.23
N GLY A 109 -1.36 7.34 -3.96
CA GLY A 109 -2.16 8.40 -3.34
C GLY A 109 -1.46 9.77 -3.40
N ASN A 110 -0.17 9.81 -3.08
CA ASN A 110 0.66 11.01 -3.17
C ASN A 110 0.75 11.53 -4.61
N ALA A 111 0.97 10.64 -5.59
CA ALA A 111 1.01 11.01 -7.01
C ALA A 111 -0.26 11.73 -7.47
N HIS A 112 -1.44 11.21 -7.10
CA HIS A 112 -2.72 11.83 -7.46
C HIS A 112 -3.02 13.12 -6.70
N SER A 113 -2.62 13.18 -5.43
CA SER A 113 -2.84 14.38 -4.61
C SER A 113 -2.01 15.56 -5.11
N ILE A 114 -0.76 15.30 -5.51
CA ILE A 114 0.14 16.32 -6.10
C ILE A 114 -0.35 16.76 -7.49
N SER A 115 -0.81 15.80 -8.31
CA SER A 115 -1.41 16.13 -9.62
C SER A 115 -2.62 17.07 -9.47
N THR A 116 -3.46 16.83 -8.46
CA THR A 116 -4.65 17.66 -8.21
C THR A 116 -4.28 19.05 -7.70
N TYR A 117 -3.25 19.14 -6.84
CA TYR A 117 -2.75 20.43 -6.33
C TYR A 117 -2.13 21.29 -7.44
N LEU A 118 -1.36 20.70 -8.35
CA LEU A 118 -0.78 21.42 -9.50
C LEU A 118 -1.86 21.96 -10.46
N ILE A 119 -2.95 21.21 -10.66
CA ILE A 119 -4.09 21.67 -11.45
C ILE A 119 -4.77 22.88 -10.77
N SER A 120 -4.96 22.84 -9.45
CA SER A 120 -5.62 23.93 -8.70
C SER A 120 -4.83 25.24 -8.60
N ILE A 121 -3.52 25.24 -8.86
CA ILE A 121 -2.70 26.48 -8.89
C ILE A 121 -2.77 27.16 -10.27
N CYS A 122 -3.22 26.45 -11.29
CA CYS A 122 -3.36 26.96 -12.65
C CYS A 122 -4.78 27.45 -12.98
N GLU A 123 -5.72 27.41 -12.02
CA GLU A 123 -7.07 27.98 -12.10
C GLU A 123 -7.19 29.24 -11.24
#